data_AF-A0ABD6EL79-F1
#
_entry.id   AF-A0ABD6EL79-F1
#
_cell.length_a   1.000
_cell.length_b   1.000
_cell.length_c   1.000
_cell.angle_alpha   90.00
_cell.angle_beta   90.00
_cell.angle_gamma   90.00
#
_symmetry.space_group_name_H-M   'P 1'
#
loop_
_entity.id
_entity.type
_entity.pdbx_description
1 polymer ?
#
loop_
_entity_poly.entity_id
_entity_poly.type
_entity_poly.pdbx_seq_one_letter_code
_entity_poly.pdbx_strand_id
1 'polypeptide(L)'
;MADQSCGVWFLDSASPPLAKKLLPAEYVQSALNVIYNYNVLRFANGKLGTVNGMRRNGKVDRNYIQADEMWTGVTYALCTCCILDSAGPYTARI
;
A
#
# COMPACT_ATOMS: atom_id res chain seq x y z
N MET A 1 3.55 -1.54 -7.22
CA MET A 1 2.08 -1.59 -7.43
C MET A 1 1.45 -1.31 -6.08
N ALA A 2 0.39 -0.50 -6.04
CA ALA A 2 -0.28 -0.11 -4.79
C ALA A 2 -0.84 -1.31 -4.02
N ASP A 3 -1.41 -2.29 -4.72
CA ASP A 3 -2.10 -3.43 -4.13
C ASP A 3 -1.24 -4.70 -4.06
N GLN A 4 0.09 -4.58 -4.06
CA GLN A 4 0.99 -5.74 -4.06
C GLN A 4 0.95 -6.57 -2.77
N SER A 5 0.38 -6.01 -1.69
CA SER A 5 0.24 -6.65 -0.38
C SER A 5 -1.21 -7.04 -0.06
N CYS A 6 -2.10 -7.13 -1.05
CA CYS A 6 -3.52 -7.42 -0.85
C CYS A 6 -3.79 -8.74 -0.11
N GLY A 7 -2.98 -9.78 -0.37
CA GLY A 7 -3.10 -11.06 0.33
C GLY A 7 -2.74 -10.98 1.81
N VAL A 8 -1.77 -10.14 2.17
CA VAL A 8 -1.43 -9.85 3.56
C VAL A 8 -2.59 -9.11 4.22
N TRP A 9 -3.09 -8.05 3.59
CA TRP A 9 -4.23 -7.28 4.10
C TRP A 9 -5.47 -8.15 4.34
N PHE A 10 -5.81 -9.01 3.37
CA PHE A 10 -6.97 -9.89 3.48
C PHE A 10 -6.81 -10.89 4.62
N LEU A 11 -5.65 -11.56 4.71
CA LEU A 11 -5.38 -12.51 5.78
C LEU A 11 -5.29 -11.83 7.14
N ASP A 12 -4.74 -10.62 7.24
CA ASP A 12 -4.65 -9.92 8.52
C ASP A 12 -6.04 -9.49 9.00
N SER A 13 -6.93 -9.13 8.06
CA SER A 13 -8.34 -8.81 8.35
C SER A 13 -9.15 -10.04 8.80
N ALA A 14 -8.83 -11.24 8.31
CA ALA A 14 -9.60 -12.46 8.59
C ALA A 14 -8.96 -13.36 9.67
N SER A 15 -7.64 -13.43 9.71
CA SER A 15 -6.83 -14.30 10.57
C SER A 15 -5.40 -13.75 10.75
N PRO A 16 -5.19 -12.79 11.67
CA PRO A 16 -3.86 -12.25 11.97
C PRO A 16 -2.77 -13.31 12.25
N PRO A 17 -3.04 -14.43 12.96
CA PRO A 17 -2.03 -15.47 13.16
C PRO A 17 -1.55 -16.14 11.87
N LEU A 18 -2.41 -16.21 10.84
CA LEU A 18 -2.05 -16.76 9.54
C LEU A 18 -1.27 -15.74 8.70
N ALA A 19 -1.68 -14.46 8.75
CA ALA A 19 -0.97 -13.37 8.08
C ALA A 19 0.50 -13.28 8.51
N LYS A 20 0.77 -13.39 9.83
CA LYS A 20 2.13 -13.39 10.40
C LYS A 20 3.03 -14.54 9.92
N LYS A 21 2.45 -15.59 9.33
CA LYS A 21 3.19 -16.74 8.78
C LYS A 21 3.40 -16.63 7.26
N LEU A 22 2.75 -15.68 6.60
CA LEU A 22 2.80 -15.55 5.14
C LEU A 22 4.13 -14.94 4.67
N LEU A 23 4.52 -13.82 5.27
CA LEU A 23 5.73 -13.07 4.94
C LEU A 23 6.38 -12.52 6.23
N PRO A 24 7.71 -12.32 6.23
CA PRO A 24 8.38 -11.59 7.30
C PRO A 24 7.80 -10.17 7.45
N ALA A 25 7.57 -9.74 8.70
CA ALA A 25 6.94 -8.45 8.99
C ALA A 25 7.74 -7.27 8.42
N GLU A 26 9.07 -7.35 8.46
CA GLU A 26 9.99 -6.36 7.93
C GLU A 26 9.84 -6.15 6.42
N TYR A 27 9.44 -7.18 5.66
CA TYR A 27 9.23 -7.08 4.22
C TYR A 27 7.89 -6.41 3.91
N VAL A 28 6.85 -6.73 4.69
CA VAL A 28 5.55 -6.07 4.59
C VAL A 28 5.71 -4.59 4.91
N GLN A 29 6.38 -4.24 6.02
CA GLN A 29 6.66 -2.86 6.39
C GLN A 29 7.46 -2.13 5.32
N SER A 30 8.54 -2.74 4.82
CA SER A 30 9.34 -2.14 3.74
C SER A 30 8.50 -1.89 2.49
N ALA A 31 7.59 -2.80 2.13
CA ALA A 31 6.70 -2.62 0.99
C ALA A 31 5.69 -1.49 1.22
N LEU A 32 5.03 -1.45 2.37
CA LEU A 32 4.09 -0.39 2.74
C LEU A 32 4.78 0.99 2.75
N ASN A 33 6.02 1.08 3.23
CA ASN A 33 6.81 2.31 3.19
C ASN A 33 7.05 2.80 1.77
N VAL A 34 7.41 1.88 0.87
CA VAL A 34 7.63 2.22 -0.55
C VAL A 34 6.33 2.66 -1.19
N ILE A 35 5.22 1.95 -0.96
CA ILE A 35 3.91 2.31 -1.51
C ILE A 35 3.49 3.69 -1.02
N TYR A 36 3.59 3.98 0.28
CA TYR A 36 3.25 5.29 0.82
C TYR A 36 4.14 6.40 0.24
N ASN A 37 5.46 6.22 0.25
CA ASN A 37 6.39 7.25 -0.24
C ASN A 37 6.31 7.49 -1.76
N TYR A 38 5.94 6.48 -2.55
CA TYR A 38 5.82 6.61 -4.00
C TYR A 38 4.38 6.83 -4.42
N ASN A 39 3.53 5.82 -4.25
CA ASN A 39 2.18 5.81 -4.79
C ASN A 39 1.22 6.80 -4.09
N VAL A 40 1.54 7.27 -2.87
CA VAL A 40 0.75 8.30 -2.16
C VAL A 40 1.45 9.65 -2.23
N LEU A 41 2.59 9.83 -1.55
CA LEU A 41 3.19 11.16 -1.38
C LEU A 41 3.63 11.82 -2.70
N ARG A 42 4.12 11.04 -3.67
CA ARG A 42 4.52 11.58 -4.98
C ARG A 42 3.34 11.71 -5.95
N PHE A 43 2.18 11.13 -5.63
CA PHE A 43 0.98 11.27 -6.42
C PHE A 43 0.12 12.42 -5.89
N ALA A 44 0.00 13.49 -6.67
CA ALA A 44 -0.77 14.69 -6.30
C ALA A 44 -0.46 15.20 -4.89
N ASN A 45 0.81 15.13 -4.48
CA ASN A 45 1.29 15.52 -3.15
C ASN A 45 0.55 14.82 -1.99
N GLY A 46 0.12 13.55 -2.18
CA GLY A 46 -0.62 12.78 -1.19
C GLY A 46 -2.08 13.17 -1.01
N LYS A 47 -2.64 14.00 -1.90
CA LYS A 47 -4.00 14.56 -1.72
C LYS A 47 -5.11 13.81 -2.48
N LEU A 48 -4.75 12.85 -3.33
CA LEU A 48 -5.71 12.13 -4.19
C LEU A 48 -5.63 10.60 -4.01
N GLY A 49 -5.30 10.12 -2.81
CA GLY A 49 -5.22 8.68 -2.52
C GLY A 49 -3.98 8.01 -3.11
N THR A 50 -4.11 6.74 -3.47
CA THR A 50 -2.98 5.90 -3.92
C THR A 50 -3.11 5.57 -5.40
N VAL A 51 -2.19 6.03 -6.24
CA VAL A 51 -2.15 5.62 -7.65
C VAL A 51 -1.69 4.17 -7.79
N ASN A 52 -2.32 3.39 -8.66
CA ASN A 52 -2.07 1.95 -8.78
C ASN A 52 -0.61 1.62 -9.18
N GLY A 53 -0.06 2.35 -10.14
CA GLY A 53 1.27 2.13 -10.71
C GLY A 53 2.17 3.35 -10.58
N MET A 54 3.35 3.16 -9.97
CA MET A 54 4.41 4.16 -9.98
C MET A 54 5.75 3.49 -10.32
N ARG A 55 6.52 4.14 -11.18
CA ARG A 55 7.85 3.68 -11.58
C ARG A 55 8.89 4.02 -10.52
N ARG A 56 10.03 3.33 -10.58
CA ARG A 56 11.18 3.57 -9.67
C ARG A 56 11.71 5.01 -9.70
N ASN A 57 11.49 5.74 -10.79
CA ASN A 57 11.85 7.15 -10.92
C ASN A 57 10.78 8.12 -10.35
N GLY A 58 9.73 7.61 -9.70
CA GLY A 58 8.68 8.41 -9.08
C GLY A 58 7.63 8.97 -10.04
N LYS A 59 7.69 8.66 -11.33
CA LYS A 59 6.63 9.03 -12.29
C LYS A 59 5.52 7.97 -12.26
N VAL A 60 4.27 8.43 -12.35
CA VAL A 60 3.11 7.53 -12.54
C VAL A 60 3.33 6.67 -13.77
N ASP A 61 3.02 5.38 -13.66
CA ASP A 61 3.16 4.48 -14.78
C ASP A 61 1.99 4.64 -15.75
N ARG A 62 2.30 5.07 -16.97
CA ARG A 62 1.32 5.35 -18.04
C ARG A 62 1.33 4.29 -19.15
N ASN A 63 1.98 3.14 -18.93
CA ASN A 63 1.98 2.05 -19.90
C ASN A 63 0.62 1.32 -19.98
N TYR A 64 -0.21 1.44 -18.95
CA TYR A 64 -1.53 0.81 -18.86
C TYR A 64 -2.51 1.77 -18.21
N ILE A 65 -3.75 1.81 -18.69
CA ILE A 65 -4.77 2.75 -18.18
C ILE A 65 -5.00 2.55 -16.67
N GLN A 66 -5.09 1.31 -16.20
CA GLN A 66 -5.36 1.05 -14.78
C GLN A 66 -4.17 1.41 -13.89
N ALA A 67 -2.95 1.48 -14.42
CA ALA A 67 -1.78 1.87 -13.65
C ALA A 67 -1.77 3.38 -13.33
N ASP A 68 -2.39 4.20 -14.17
CA ASP A 68 -2.54 5.66 -14.00
C ASP A 68 -3.79 6.04 -13.18
N GLU A 69 -4.63 5.07 -12.82
CA GLU A 69 -5.83 5.27 -12.01
C GLU A 69 -5.51 5.26 -10.51
N MET A 70 -6.31 6.01 -9.74
CA MET A 70 -6.47 5.78 -8.31
C MET A 70 -7.77 5.01 -8.10
N TRP A 71 -7.69 3.84 -7.47
CA TRP A 71 -8.85 3.07 -7.08
C TRP A 71 -9.18 3.35 -5.61
N THR A 72 -10.40 3.83 -5.37
CA THR A 72 -10.85 4.20 -4.02
C THR A 72 -10.82 3.01 -3.07
N GLY A 73 -11.27 1.83 -3.52
CA GLY A 73 -11.23 0.59 -2.74
C GLY A 73 -9.80 0.18 -2.35
N VAL A 74 -8.86 0.24 -3.31
CA VAL A 74 -7.43 -0.07 -3.05
C VAL A 74 -6.83 0.93 -2.07
N THR A 75 -7.17 2.21 -2.20
CA THR A 75 -6.70 3.25 -1.26
C THR A 75 -7.16 2.94 0.16
N TYR A 76 -8.44 2.65 0.39
CA TYR A 76 -8.95 2.33 1.73
C TYR A 76 -8.43 0.99 2.27
N ALA A 77 -8.25 -0.01 1.40
CA ALA A 77 -7.63 -1.28 1.78
C ALA A 77 -6.18 -1.07 2.24
N LEU A 78 -5.39 -0.28 1.50
CA LEU A 78 -4.02 0.07 1.89
C LEU A 78 -3.99 0.84 3.21
N CYS A 79 -4.87 1.84 3.40
CA CYS A 79 -4.98 2.56 4.68
C CYS A 79 -5.22 1.59 5.83
N THR A 80 -6.14 0.65 5.66
CA THR A 80 -6.46 -0.37 6.66
C THR A 80 -5.26 -1.29 6.91
N CYS A 81 -4.55 -1.72 5.86
CA CYS A 81 -3.35 -2.53 5.97
C CYS A 81 -2.26 -1.84 6.81
N CYS A 82 -2.06 -0.54 6.63
CA CYS A 82 -1.12 0.24 7.44
C CYS A 82 -1.55 0.43 8.90
N ILE A 83 -2.86 0.44 9.18
CA ILE A 83 -3.40 0.53 10.54
C ILE A 83 -3.25 -0.81 11.27
N LEU A 84 -3.52 -1.92 10.58
CA LEU A 84 -3.42 -3.28 11.15
C LEU A 84 -1.97 -3.69 11.40
N ASP A 85 -1.03 -3.20 10.59
CA ASP A 85 0.42 -3.37 10.80
C ASP A 85 0.90 -2.57 12.03
N SER A 86 0.57 -3.12 13.19
CA SER A 86 0.81 -2.59 14.54
C SER A 86 2.29 -2.52 14.93
N ALA A 87 3.20 -2.97 14.04
CA ALA A 87 4.64 -2.84 14.20
C ALA A 87 5.25 -1.70 13.35
N GLY A 88 4.47 -1.01 12.51
CA GLY A 88 4.92 0.07 11.65
C GLY A 88 4.63 1.49 12.21
N PRO A 89 5.41 2.52 11.83
CA PRO A 89 5.25 3.90 12.31
C PRO A 89 4.00 4.63 11.75
N TYR A 90 3.07 3.92 11.10
CA TYR A 90 1.97 4.47 10.29
C TYR A 90 0.63 4.51 10.99
N THR A 91 0.53 3.96 12.21
CA THR A 91 -0.67 4.00 13.07
C THR A 91 -1.21 5.42 13.35
N ALA A 92 -0.52 6.47 12.91
CA ALA A 92 -0.92 7.87 13.11
C ALA A 92 -0.75 8.81 11.89
N ARG A 93 -0.54 8.34 10.65
CA ARG A 93 -0.13 9.22 9.51
C ARG A 93 -0.87 9.06 8.18
N ILE A 94 -2.06 8.48 8.18
CA ILE A 94 -2.94 8.45 7.00
C ILE A 94 -4.20 9.24 7.26
#